data_AF-A0A7X9C834-F1
#
_entry.id   AF-A0A7X9C834-F1
#
_cell.length_a   1.000
_cell.length_b   1.000
_cell.length_c   1.000
_cell.angle_alpha   90.00
_cell.angle_beta   90.00
_cell.angle_gamma   90.00
#
_symmetry.space_group_name_H-M   'P 1'
#
loop_
_entity.id
_entity.type
_entity.pdbx_description
1 polymer ?
#
loop_
_entity_poly.entity_id
_entity_poly.type
_entity_poly.pdbx_seq_one_letter_code
_entity_poly.pdbx_strand_id
1 'polypeptide(L)' 'MTEILTTHAGSLPRTPALIEANAARPVGDDGLTPEPTDEFREVLRSAVVDVVAKQREIGISLPNDGEYGHLMGSAVNYGS' A
#
# COMPACT_ATOMS: atom_id res chain seq x y z
N MET A 1 28.47 -12.75 16.66
CA MET A 1 28.34 -11.97 15.42
C MET A 1 27.24 -10.95 15.62
N THR A 2 27.45 -9.71 15.19
CA THR A 2 26.39 -8.68 15.22
C THR A 2 25.51 -8.87 13.99
N GLU A 3 24.19 -8.88 14.19
CA GLU A 3 23.21 -8.94 13.10
C GLU A 3 23.08 -7.56 12.44
N ILE A 4 23.01 -7.52 11.10
CA ILE A 4 22.70 -6.30 10.34
C ILE A 4 21.24 -6.39 9.92
N LEU A 5 20.40 -5.51 10.48
CA LEU A 5 18.98 -5.44 10.15
C LEU A 5 18.76 -4.71 8.82
N THR A 6 17.86 -5.23 7.99
CA THR A 6 17.49 -4.66 6.68
C THR A 6 16.07 -4.09 6.71
N THR A 7 15.87 -2.99 5.99
CA THR A 7 14.57 -2.35 5.76
C THR A 7 14.59 -1.60 4.43
N HIS A 8 13.45 -1.02 4.05
CA HIS A 8 13.34 -0.13 2.90
C HIS A 8 12.54 1.12 3.29
N ALA A 9 12.65 2.16 2.46
CA ALA A 9 11.98 3.43 2.69
C ALA A 9 10.73 3.56 1.83
N GLY A 10 9.60 3.78 2.49
CA GLY A 10 8.39 4.36 1.90
C GLY A 10 7.61 3.46 0.95
N SER A 11 7.14 4.07 -0.13
CA SER A 11 6.16 3.49 -1.05
C SER A 11 6.67 2.27 -1.83
N LEU A 12 5.84 1.24 -1.93
CA LEU A 12 6.05 0.09 -2.84
C LEU A 12 5.04 0.11 -4.00
N PRO A 13 5.33 -0.53 -5.15
CA PRO A 13 4.39 -0.58 -6.25
C PRO A 13 3.03 -1.19 -5.85
N ARG A 14 1.92 -0.48 -6.12
CA ARG A 14 0.58 -0.99 -5.77
C ARG A 14 0.16 -2.09 -6.73
N THR A 15 -0.60 -3.06 -6.22
CA THR A 15 -1.22 -4.09 -7.08
C THR A 15 -2.33 -3.48 -7.95
N PRO A 16 -2.62 -4.05 -9.13
CA PRO A 16 -3.73 -3.60 -9.96
C PRO A 16 -5.07 -3.58 -9.19
N ALA A 17 -5.33 -4.59 -8.37
CA ALA A 17 -6.54 -4.68 -7.56
C ALA A 17 -6.67 -3.52 -6.54
N LEU A 18 -5.56 -3.11 -5.92
CA LEU A 18 -5.58 -1.99 -4.98
C LEU A 18 -5.80 -0.65 -5.69
N ILE A 19 -5.23 -0.48 -6.89
CA ILE A 19 -5.46 0.71 -7.73
C ILE A 19 -6.94 0.80 -8.14
N GLU A 20 -7.50 -0.31 -8.63
CA GLU A 20 -8.91 -0.39 -9.03
C GLU A 20 -9.84 -0.14 -7.85
N ALA A 21 -9.59 -0.79 -6.71
CA ALA A 21 -10.39 -0.60 -5.50
C ALA A 21 -10.33 0.84 -4.99
N ASN A 22 -9.17 1.51 -5.07
CA ASN A 22 -9.05 2.91 -4.68
C ASN A 22 -9.82 3.83 -5.65
N ALA A 23 -9.76 3.56 -6.96
CA ALA A 23 -10.47 4.33 -7.99
C ALA A 23 -12.00 4.15 -7.92
N ALA A 24 -12.49 3.01 -7.41
CA ALA A 24 -13.91 2.72 -7.25
C ALA A 24 -14.55 3.40 -6.03
N ARG A 25 -13.77 4.05 -5.17
CA ARG A 25 -14.30 4.73 -3.97
C ARG A 25 -15.14 5.94 -4.40
N PRO A 26 -16.34 6.13 -3.82
CA PRO A 26 -17.07 7.38 -3.97
C PRO A 26 -16.19 8.55 -3.51
N VAL A 27 -16.32 9.70 -4.14
CA VAL A 27 -15.61 10.91 -3.73
C VAL A 27 -16.62 11.82 -3.04
N GLY A 28 -16.24 12.41 -1.91
CA GLY A 28 -17.08 13.32 -1.14
C GLY A 28 -17.37 14.63 -1.89
N ASP A 29 -18.15 15.51 -1.25
CA ASP A 29 -18.62 16.77 -1.85
C ASP A 29 -17.49 17.72 -2.30
N ASP A 30 -16.27 17.54 -1.76
CA ASP A 30 -15.09 18.30 -2.16
C ASP A 30 -14.48 17.86 -3.50
N GLY A 31 -14.95 16.74 -4.06
CA GLY A 31 -14.44 16.16 -5.30
C GLY A 31 -12.99 15.65 -5.20
N LEU A 32 -12.42 15.56 -4.00
CA LEU A 32 -11.01 15.23 -3.77
C LEU A 32 -10.82 14.10 -2.76
N THR A 33 -11.69 13.99 -1.75
CA THR A 33 -11.54 13.04 -0.65
C THR A 33 -12.36 11.78 -0.92
N PRO A 34 -11.73 10.62 -1.15
CA PRO A 34 -12.48 9.39 -1.34
C PRO A 34 -13.06 8.90 -0.01
N GLU A 35 -14.32 8.48 -0.04
CA GLU A 35 -15.03 7.94 1.12
C GLU A 35 -14.46 6.57 1.52
N PRO A 36 -14.44 6.24 2.82
CA PRO A 36 -13.93 4.96 3.30
C PRO A 36 -14.98 3.86 3.08
N THR A 37 -14.76 2.95 2.11
CA THR A 37 -15.66 1.81 1.85
C THR A 37 -15.16 0.52 2.50
N ASP A 38 -16.07 -0.41 2.82
CA ASP A 38 -15.71 -1.73 3.37
C ASP A 38 -14.97 -2.56 2.33
N GLU A 39 -15.36 -2.45 1.07
CA GLU A 39 -14.73 -3.12 -0.06
C GLU A 39 -13.27 -2.70 -0.20
N PHE A 40 -12.99 -1.39 -0.14
CA PHE A 40 -11.62 -0.90 -0.19
C PHE A 40 -10.82 -1.33 1.04
N ARG A 41 -11.42 -1.30 2.23
CA ARG A 41 -10.76 -1.76 3.47
C ARG A 41 -10.31 -3.21 3.37
N GLU A 42 -11.12 -4.07 2.77
CA GLU A 42 -10.79 -5.50 2.64
C GLU A 42 -9.68 -5.75 1.61
N VAL A 43 -9.72 -5.06 0.46
CA VAL A 43 -8.65 -5.13 -0.55
C VAL A 43 -7.34 -4.58 0.01
N LEU A 44 -7.39 -3.44 0.71
CA LEU A 44 -6.22 -2.83 1.35
C LEU A 44 -5.62 -3.78 2.39
N ARG A 45 -6.45 -4.36 3.26
CA ARG A 45 -6.00 -5.32 4.28
C ARG A 45 -5.27 -6.50 3.65
N SER A 46 -5.87 -7.12 2.63
CA SER A 46 -5.27 -8.25 1.92
C SER A 46 -3.95 -7.86 1.26
N ALA A 47 -3.90 -6.72 0.57
CA ALA A 47 -2.69 -6.24 -0.09
C ALA A 47 -1.54 -5.93 0.90
N VAL A 48 -1.85 -5.39 2.08
CA VAL A 48 -0.87 -5.16 3.15
C VAL A 48 -0.34 -6.48 3.73
N VAL A 49 -1.22 -7.46 3.95
CA VAL A 49 -0.80 -8.80 4.40
C VAL A 49 0.17 -9.42 3.39
N ASP A 50 -0.17 -9.37 2.11
CA ASP A 50 0.63 -9.97 1.05
C ASP A 50 2.00 -9.28 0.89
N VAL A 51 2.04 -7.95 0.91
CA VAL A 51 3.31 -7.22 0.73
C VAL A 51 4.24 -7.40 1.93
N VAL A 52 3.70 -7.46 3.15
CA VAL A 52 4.50 -7.74 4.37
C VAL A 52 4.98 -9.19 4.37
N ALA A 53 4.13 -10.13 3.95
CA ALA A 53 4.53 -11.53 3.79
C ALA A 53 5.68 -11.66 2.79
N LYS A 54 5.61 -10.97 1.64
CA LYS A 54 6.67 -10.99 0.64
C LYS A 54 7.98 -10.40 1.17
N GLN A 55 7.93 -9.29 1.89
CA GLN A 55 9.11 -8.68 2.50
C GLN A 55 9.81 -9.65 3.47
N ARG A 56 9.04 -10.35 4.30
CA ARG A 56 9.58 -11.39 5.19
C ARG A 56 10.18 -12.57 4.42
N GLU A 57 9.49 -13.04 3.39
CA GLU A 57 9.96 -14.13 2.51
C GLU A 57 11.32 -13.82 1.89
N ILE A 58 11.56 -12.57 1.47
CA ILE A 58 12.83 -12.14 0.86
C ILE A 58 13.91 -11.71 1.87
N GLY A 59 13.63 -11.78 3.17
CA GLY A 59 14.62 -11.50 4.22
C GLY A 59 14.74 -10.03 4.66
N ILE A 60 13.70 -9.20 4.47
CA ILE A 60 13.62 -7.87 5.11
C ILE A 60 13.36 -8.04 6.61
N SER A 61 14.28 -7.56 7.45
CA SER A 61 14.18 -7.69 8.91
C SER A 61 13.05 -6.82 9.50
N LEU A 62 12.91 -5.58 9.00
CA LEU A 62 11.92 -4.62 9.47
C LEU A 62 11.04 -4.18 8.27
N PRO A 63 9.91 -4.86 8.01
CA PRO A 63 9.01 -4.52 6.92
C PRO A 63 8.15 -3.29 7.22
N ASN A 64 7.61 -2.66 6.17
CA ASN A 64 6.54 -1.66 6.26
C ASN A 64 5.36 -2.03 5.35
N ASP A 65 4.26 -1.27 5.39
CA ASP A 65 3.03 -1.54 4.64
C ASP A 65 3.08 -1.09 3.16
N GLY A 66 4.23 -0.62 2.69
CA GLY A 66 4.43 -0.08 1.36
C GLY A 66 3.67 1.22 1.11
N GLU A 67 3.16 1.88 2.16
CA GLU A 67 2.30 3.07 2.10
C GLU A 67 0.94 2.84 1.39
N TYR A 68 0.49 1.59 1.26
CA TYR A 68 -0.69 1.22 0.47
C TYR A 68 -1.99 1.96 0.84
N GLY A 69 -2.10 2.49 2.07
CA GLY A 69 -3.24 3.30 2.50
C GLY A 69 -3.31 4.73 1.96
N HIS A 70 -2.25 5.23 1.30
CA HIS A 70 -2.24 6.58 0.74
C HIS A 70 -3.08 6.70 -0.54
N LEU A 71 -3.59 7.91 -0.79
CA LEU A 71 -4.33 8.27 -2.00
C LEU A 71 -3.40 8.24 -3.22
N MET A 72 -3.27 7.05 -3.81
CA MET A 72 -2.40 6.82 -4.97
C MET A 72 -3.24 6.30 -6.14
N GLY A 73 -3.27 7.07 -7.24
CA GLY A 73 -3.95 6.70 -8.48
C GLY A 73 -3.06 5.99 -9.51
N SER A 74 -1.75 5.86 -9.24
CA SER A 74 -0.77 5.27 -10.16
C SER A 74 0.03 4.15 -9.49
N ALA A 75 0.55 3.22 -10.31
CA ALA A 75 1.34 2.08 -9.83
C ALA A 75 2.67 2.49 -9.15
N VAL A 76 3.20 3.67 -9.48
CA VAL A 76 4.43 4.24 -8.92
C VAL A 76 4.26 5.75 -8.75
N ASN A 77 4.89 6.32 -7.72
CA ASN A 77 5.09 7.75 -7.55
C ASN A 77 6.54 7.96 -7.12
N TYR A 78 7.32 8.57 -8.01
CA TYR A 78 8.74 8.80 -7.78
C TYR A 78 9.03 10.02 -6.88
N GLY A 79 8.01 10.65 -6.31
CA GLY A 79 8.12 11.98 -5.71
C GLY A 79 8.33 13.01 -6.82
N SER A 80 7.47 14.02 -6.85
CA SER A 80 7.81 15.28 -7.52
C SER A 80 8.56 16.17 -6.54
#